data_AF-A0A2G5P7Z0-F1
#
_entry.id   AF-A0A2G5P7Z0-F1
#
_cell.length_a   1.000
_cell.length_b   1.000
_cell.length_c   1.000
_cell.angle_alpha   90.00
_cell.angle_beta   90.00
_cell.angle_gamma   90.00
#
_symmetry.space_group_name_H-M   'P 1'
#
loop_
_entity.id
_entity.type
_entity.pdbx_description
1 polymer ?
#
loop_
_entity_poly.entity_id
_entity_poly.type
_entity_poly.pdbx_seq_one_letter_code
_entity_poly.pdbx_strand_id
1 'polypeptide(L)'
;MNDAERRERALRRLARFERIREAAALADTAVISARFGIDEREAARLLRMAARWDDGDAVEELILRAWLDGGDRDELVAALSEREYTWGVVAPYPDEGRVPGTWDRVVRACFHGYLGDDEFERIRVAVKPERE
;
A
#
# COMPACT_ATOMS: atom_id res chain seq x y z
N MET A 1 4.67 7.68 -17.38
CA MET A 1 3.67 6.61 -17.33
C MET A 1 2.35 7.22 -17.76
N ASN A 2 1.72 6.70 -18.81
CA ASN A 2 0.41 7.17 -19.27
C ASN A 2 -0.72 6.60 -18.39
N ASP A 3 -1.95 7.06 -18.60
CA ASP A 3 -3.10 6.66 -17.76
C ASP A 3 -3.45 5.18 -17.88
N ALA A 4 -3.27 4.57 -19.05
CA ALA A 4 -3.52 3.15 -19.24
C ALA A 4 -2.51 2.30 -18.46
N GLU A 5 -1.23 2.66 -18.51
CA GLU A 5 -0.16 2.01 -17.73
C GLU A 5 -0.39 2.20 -16.22
N ARG A 6 -0.81 3.39 -15.79
CA ARG A 6 -1.20 3.66 -14.39
C ARG A 6 -2.35 2.77 -13.95
N ARG A 7 -3.36 2.61 -14.80
CA ARG A 7 -4.54 1.78 -14.56
C ARG A 7 -4.18 0.31 -14.44
N GLU A 8 -3.40 -0.21 -15.38
CA GLU A 8 -2.94 -1.60 -15.32
C GLU A 8 -2.14 -1.86 -14.05
N ARG A 9 -1.23 -0.95 -13.69
CA ARG A 9 -0.44 -1.05 -12.45
C ARG A 9 -1.34 -1.05 -11.21
N ALA A 10 -2.33 -0.16 -11.14
CA ALA A 10 -3.27 -0.10 -10.02
C ALA A 10 -4.05 -1.41 -9.86
N LEU A 11 -4.62 -1.91 -10.96
CA LEU A 11 -5.36 -3.18 -10.97
C LEU A 11 -4.49 -4.35 -10.54
N ARG A 12 -3.27 -4.47 -11.09
CA ARG A 12 -2.31 -5.52 -10.69
C ARG A 12 -1.98 -5.45 -9.19
N ARG A 13 -1.87 -4.24 -8.65
CA ARG A 13 -1.54 -4.03 -7.25
C ARG A 13 -2.70 -4.41 -6.32
N LEU A 14 -3.93 -4.03 -6.65
CA LEU A 14 -5.13 -4.44 -5.92
C LEU A 14 -5.36 -5.95 -6.00
N ALA A 15 -5.22 -6.56 -7.17
CA ALA A 15 -5.33 -8.02 -7.32
C ALA A 15 -4.30 -8.77 -6.45
N ARG A 16 -3.09 -8.21 -6.29
CA ARG A 16 -2.10 -8.77 -5.36
C ARG A 16 -2.54 -8.66 -3.90
N PHE A 17 -3.17 -7.55 -3.51
CA PHE A 17 -3.69 -7.37 -2.16
C PHE A 17 -4.83 -8.35 -1.83
N GLU A 18 -5.75 -8.53 -2.77
CA GLU A 18 -6.82 -9.53 -2.68
C GLU A 18 -6.26 -10.94 -2.56
N ARG A 19 -5.29 -11.29 -3.41
CA ARG A 19 -4.61 -12.59 -3.36
C ARG A 19 -3.91 -12.85 -2.02
N ILE A 20 -3.31 -11.82 -1.41
CA ILE A 20 -2.70 -11.91 -0.07
C ILE A 20 -3.78 -12.17 0.99
N ARG A 21 -4.89 -11.43 0.97
CA ARG A 21 -6.01 -11.65 1.91
C ARG A 21 -6.66 -13.01 1.76
N GLU A 22 -6.88 -13.47 0.53
CA GLU A 22 -7.39 -14.82 0.27
C GLU A 22 -6.43 -15.89 0.78
N ALA A 23 -5.13 -15.75 0.53
CA ALA A 23 -4.14 -16.69 1.05
C ALA A 23 -4.11 -16.71 2.59
N ALA A 24 -4.21 -15.54 3.23
CA ALA A 24 -4.28 -15.42 4.68
C ALA A 24 -5.50 -16.15 5.26
N ALA A 25 -6.66 -16.05 4.59
CA ALA A 25 -7.88 -16.72 5.02
C ALA A 25 -7.82 -18.26 4.93
N LEU A 26 -6.97 -18.81 4.05
CA LEU A 26 -6.77 -20.25 3.93
C LEU A 26 -5.79 -20.80 4.96
N ALA A 27 -4.82 -19.99 5.40
CA ALA A 27 -3.80 -20.26 6.43
C ALA A 27 -2.87 -21.48 6.22
N ASP A 28 -3.15 -22.35 5.25
CA ASP A 28 -2.40 -23.58 4.96
C ASP A 28 -1.76 -23.52 3.56
N THR A 29 -0.45 -23.76 3.49
CA THR A 29 0.32 -23.65 2.24
C THR A 29 -0.11 -24.65 1.17
N ALA A 30 -0.48 -25.87 1.53
CA ALA A 30 -0.93 -26.88 0.57
C ALA A 30 -2.29 -26.49 -0.03
N VAL A 31 -3.20 -25.98 0.81
CA VAL A 31 -4.51 -25.48 0.35
C VAL A 31 -4.35 -24.26 -0.56
N ILE A 32 -3.47 -23.33 -0.21
CA ILE A 32 -3.14 -22.15 -1.03
C ILE A 32 -2.55 -22.59 -2.38
N SER A 33 -1.57 -23.49 -2.38
CA SER A 33 -0.95 -24.04 -3.59
C SER A 33 -1.98 -24.67 -4.52
N ALA A 34 -2.84 -25.54 -3.99
CA ALA A 34 -3.91 -26.17 -4.76
C ALA A 34 -4.91 -25.15 -5.32
N ARG A 35 -5.31 -24.16 -4.52
CA ARG A 35 -6.29 -23.14 -4.93
C ARG A 35 -5.76 -22.19 -6.01
N PHE A 36 -4.50 -21.76 -5.90
CA PHE A 36 -3.92 -20.78 -6.83
C PHE A 36 -3.10 -21.40 -7.97
N GLY A 37 -2.92 -22.72 -7.99
CA GLY A 37 -2.09 -23.41 -8.98
C GLY A 37 -0.61 -23.00 -8.91
N ILE A 38 -0.10 -22.78 -7.69
CA ILE A 38 1.28 -22.35 -7.43
C ILE A 38 2.02 -23.36 -6.57
N ASP A 39 3.35 -23.32 -6.58
CA ASP A 39 4.16 -24.16 -5.70
C ASP A 39 4.07 -23.72 -4.21
N GLU A 40 4.48 -24.61 -3.31
CA GLU A 40 4.42 -24.36 -1.86
C GLU A 40 5.32 -23.21 -1.41
N ARG A 41 6.40 -22.92 -2.15
CA ARG A 41 7.31 -21.82 -1.84
C ARG A 41 6.63 -20.47 -2.09
N GLU A 42 5.88 -20.36 -3.17
CA GLU A 42 5.09 -19.19 -3.51
C GLU A 42 3.88 -19.05 -2.57
N ALA A 43 3.21 -20.15 -2.22
CA ALA A 43 2.16 -20.14 -1.19
C ALA A 43 2.69 -19.63 0.17
N ALA A 44 3.84 -20.15 0.62
CA ALA A 44 4.49 -19.68 1.84
C ALA A 44 4.92 -18.21 1.74
N ARG A 45 5.26 -17.73 0.54
CA ARG A 45 5.56 -16.31 0.30
C ARG A 45 4.32 -15.44 0.51
N LEU A 46 3.15 -15.86 0.02
CA LEU A 46 1.89 -15.14 0.24
C LEU A 46 1.56 -15.03 1.74
N LEU A 47 1.72 -16.11 2.51
CA LEU A 47 1.52 -16.07 3.97
C LEU A 47 2.51 -15.13 4.65
N ARG A 48 3.79 -15.13 4.26
CA ARG A 48 4.77 -14.16 4.79
C ARG A 48 4.41 -12.72 4.45
N MET A 49 3.80 -12.48 3.30
CA MET A 49 3.34 -11.15 2.90
C MET A 49 2.11 -10.73 3.70
N ALA A 50 1.16 -11.65 3.95
CA ALA A 50 0.02 -11.41 4.82
C ALA A 50 0.47 -11.09 6.26
N ALA A 51 1.43 -11.85 6.79
CA ALA A 51 1.98 -11.62 8.13
C ALA A 51 2.74 -10.29 8.26
N ARG A 52 3.18 -9.70 7.15
CA ARG A 52 3.86 -8.40 7.09
C ARG A 52 2.94 -7.27 6.63
N TRP A 53 1.66 -7.56 6.42
CA TRP A 53 0.69 -6.55 6.01
C TRP A 53 0.61 -5.46 7.08
N ASP A 54 0.81 -4.22 6.68
CA ASP A 54 0.83 -3.07 7.57
C ASP A 54 -0.22 -2.01 7.17
N ASP A 55 -0.34 -0.97 8.01
CA ASP A 55 -1.22 0.16 7.72
C ASP A 55 -0.85 0.89 6.43
N GLY A 56 0.40 0.80 5.99
CA GLY A 56 0.84 1.35 4.72
C GLY A 56 0.25 0.63 3.52
N ASP A 57 0.19 -0.70 3.54
CA ASP A 57 -0.47 -1.46 2.48
C ASP A 57 -1.99 -1.17 2.45
N ALA A 58 -2.64 -0.96 3.61
CA ALA A 58 -4.04 -0.52 3.68
C ALA A 58 -4.25 0.90 3.10
N VAL A 59 -3.32 1.82 3.36
CA VAL A 59 -3.32 3.19 2.79
C VAL A 59 -3.16 3.14 1.26
N GLU A 60 -2.20 2.36 0.76
CA GLU A 60 -1.99 2.20 -0.68
C GLU A 60 -3.25 1.65 -1.35
N GLU A 61 -3.89 0.64 -0.75
CA GLU A 61 -5.15 0.10 -1.25
C GLU A 61 -6.27 1.13 -1.32
N LEU A 62 -6.48 1.91 -0.25
CA LEU A 62 -7.52 2.94 -0.19
C LEU A 62 -7.37 3.95 -1.34
N ILE A 63 -6.14 4.42 -1.56
CA ILE A 63 -5.82 5.38 -2.63
C ILE A 63 -6.08 4.78 -4.02
N LEU A 64 -5.62 3.54 -4.25
CA LEU A 64 -5.77 2.88 -5.56
C LEU A 64 -7.23 2.60 -5.91
N ARG A 65 -8.05 2.20 -4.93
CA ARG A 65 -9.49 2.01 -5.12
C ARG A 65 -10.19 3.32 -5.45
N ALA A 66 -9.96 4.36 -4.65
CA ALA A 66 -10.54 5.68 -4.89
C ALA A 66 -10.15 6.24 -6.27
N TRP A 67 -8.92 6.00 -6.72
CA TRP A 67 -8.47 6.41 -8.06
C TRP A 67 -9.12 5.60 -9.19
N LEU A 68 -9.30 4.28 -9.03
CA LEU A 68 -9.91 3.42 -10.05
C LEU A 68 -11.42 3.58 -10.18
N ASP A 69 -12.10 3.72 -9.05
CA ASP A 69 -13.56 3.74 -8.94
C ASP A 69 -14.13 5.15 -9.13
N GLY A 70 -13.27 6.18 -9.12
CA GLY A 70 -13.70 7.58 -9.22
C GLY A 70 -14.46 8.05 -7.98
N GLY A 71 -14.11 7.52 -6.81
CA GLY A 71 -14.73 7.86 -5.53
C GLY A 71 -14.49 9.32 -5.13
N ASP A 72 -15.23 9.79 -4.13
CA ASP A 72 -15.10 11.15 -3.62
C ASP A 72 -13.68 11.40 -3.09
N ARG A 73 -13.02 12.41 -3.67
CA ARG A 73 -11.64 12.77 -3.35
C ARG A 73 -11.53 13.49 -2.01
N ASP A 74 -12.56 14.22 -1.61
CA ASP A 74 -12.59 14.86 -0.30
C ASP A 74 -12.75 13.82 0.82
N GLU A 75 -13.58 12.79 0.59
CA GLU A 75 -13.69 11.65 1.51
C GLU A 75 -12.36 10.88 1.63
N LEU A 76 -11.66 10.66 0.50
CA LEU A 76 -10.33 10.05 0.53
C LEU A 76 -9.35 10.88 1.36
N VAL A 77 -9.30 12.19 1.12
CA VAL A 77 -8.41 13.10 1.86
C VAL A 77 -8.73 13.06 3.35
N ALA A 78 -10.00 13.16 3.75
CA ALA A 78 -10.41 13.06 5.15
C ALA A 78 -9.98 11.73 5.79
N ALA A 79 -10.26 10.61 5.11
CA ALA A 79 -9.89 9.29 5.58
C ALA A 79 -8.37 9.11 5.72
N LEU A 80 -7.57 9.72 4.85
CA LEU A 80 -6.11 9.67 4.94
C LEU A 80 -5.54 10.63 6.00
N SER A 81 -6.18 11.78 6.21
CA SER A 81 -5.79 12.77 7.22
C SER A 81 -6.01 12.30 8.66
N GLU A 82 -6.97 11.41 8.89
CA GLU A 82 -7.29 10.88 10.23
C GLU A 82 -6.41 9.70 10.65
N ARG A 83 -5.54 9.19 9.77
CA ARG A 83 -4.69 8.04 10.09
C ARG A 83 -3.43 8.44 10.84
N GLU A 84 -3.00 7.55 11.73
CA GLU A 84 -1.66 7.61 12.29
C GLU A 84 -0.65 7.04 11.30
N TYR A 85 0.45 7.77 11.11
CA TYR A 85 1.53 7.35 10.24
C TYR A 85 2.81 7.14 11.03
N THR A 86 3.57 6.14 10.61
CA THR A 86 4.97 6.01 10.99
C THR A 86 5.84 6.70 9.96
N TRP A 87 6.91 7.32 10.44
CA TRP A 87 7.91 7.99 9.63
C TRP A 87 9.04 7.04 9.29
N GLY A 88 9.59 7.16 8.08
CA GLY A 88 10.74 6.34 7.74
C GLY A 88 11.99 6.80 8.49
N VAL A 89 12.67 5.87 9.12
CA VAL A 89 13.85 6.12 9.96
C VAL A 89 15.13 5.71 9.23
N VAL A 90 16.17 6.52 9.37
CA VAL A 90 17.52 6.12 8.93
C VAL A 90 17.97 4.99 9.85
N ALA A 91 18.49 3.91 9.25
CA ALA A 91 18.99 2.78 10.01
C ALA A 91 20.14 3.23 10.93
N PRO A 92 20.18 2.79 12.19
CA PRO A 92 21.28 3.12 13.08
C PRO A 92 22.57 2.43 12.59
N TYR A 93 23.70 3.10 12.76
CA TYR A 93 25.01 2.53 12.47
C TYR A 93 25.20 1.17 13.19
N PRO A 94 25.77 0.12 12.54
CA PRO A 94 26.46 0.13 11.24
C PRO A 94 25.55 -0.14 10.03
N ASP A 95 24.25 -0.28 10.22
CA ASP A 95 23.34 -0.57 9.12
C ASP A 95 23.15 0.68 8.24
N GLU A 96 23.30 0.51 6.92
CA GLU A 96 23.06 1.57 5.94
C GLU A 96 21.62 1.48 5.39
N GLY A 97 20.98 2.64 5.20
CA GLY A 97 19.71 2.75 4.50
C GLY A 97 18.60 3.42 5.31
N ARG A 98 17.38 3.38 4.75
CA ARG A 98 16.18 3.94 5.36
C ARG A 98 15.12 2.86 5.45
N VAL A 99 14.62 2.61 6.65
CA VAL A 99 13.42 1.81 6.86
C VAL A 99 12.22 2.70 6.52
N PRO A 100 11.43 2.39 5.47
CA PRO A 100 10.29 3.22 5.12
C PRO A 100 9.20 3.12 6.19
N GLY A 101 8.54 4.24 6.46
CA GLY A 101 7.35 4.30 7.29
C GLY A 101 6.08 4.13 6.45
N THR A 102 4.93 4.14 7.11
CA THR A 102 3.64 4.04 6.40
C THR A 102 3.33 5.30 5.59
N TRP A 103 3.84 6.47 6.00
CA TRP A 103 3.70 7.73 5.25
C TRP A 103 4.27 7.66 3.82
N ASP A 104 5.33 6.86 3.63
CA ASP A 104 5.95 6.68 2.32
C ASP A 104 5.00 6.12 1.26
N ARG A 105 3.86 5.56 1.66
CA ARG A 105 2.81 5.09 0.74
C ARG A 105 2.02 6.25 0.15
N VAL A 106 1.70 7.25 0.97
CA VAL A 106 1.03 8.49 0.53
C VAL A 106 1.95 9.27 -0.41
N VAL A 107 3.22 9.44 -0.04
CA VAL A 107 4.23 10.11 -0.89
C VAL A 107 4.38 9.40 -2.24
N ARG A 108 4.50 8.06 -2.24
CA ARG A 108 4.60 7.28 -3.48
C ARG A 108 3.35 7.37 -4.33
N ALA A 109 2.16 7.42 -3.72
CA ALA A 109 0.91 7.58 -4.46
C ALA A 109 0.83 8.94 -5.18
N CYS A 110 1.27 10.02 -4.52
CA CYS A 110 1.42 11.33 -5.15
C CYS A 110 2.40 11.29 -6.33
N PHE A 111 3.61 10.75 -6.10
CA PHE A 111 4.64 10.66 -7.15
C PHE A 111 4.20 9.82 -8.36
N HIS A 112 3.39 8.78 -8.15
CA HIS A 112 2.82 7.97 -9.23
C HIS A 112 1.53 8.54 -9.83
N GLY A 113 1.03 9.66 -9.31
CA GLY A 113 -0.16 10.36 -9.80
C GLY A 113 -1.48 9.64 -9.52
N TYR A 114 -1.53 8.86 -8.44
CA TYR A 114 -2.78 8.31 -7.88
C TYR A 114 -3.44 9.27 -6.88
N LEU A 115 -2.66 10.24 -6.41
CA LEU A 115 -3.05 11.35 -5.55
C LEU A 115 -2.56 12.63 -6.23
N GLY A 116 -3.42 13.65 -6.31
CA GLY A 116 -3.06 14.97 -6.82
C GLY A 116 -2.25 15.77 -5.81
N ASP A 117 -1.55 16.81 -6.29
CA ASP A 117 -0.69 17.64 -5.44
C ASP A 117 -1.49 18.37 -4.34
N ASP A 118 -2.67 18.90 -4.67
CA ASP A 118 -3.55 19.58 -3.70
C ASP A 118 -4.09 18.62 -2.63
N GLU A 119 -4.40 17.38 -3.02
CA GLU A 119 -4.86 16.33 -2.11
C GLU A 119 -3.74 15.92 -1.15
N PHE A 120 -2.55 15.69 -1.70
CA PHE A 120 -1.34 15.39 -0.94
C PHE A 120 -1.04 16.50 0.07
N GLU A 121 -1.10 17.76 -0.34
CA GLU A 121 -0.81 18.88 0.55
C GLU A 121 -1.82 18.98 1.70
N ARG A 122 -3.11 18.79 1.43
CA ARG A 122 -4.15 18.78 2.48
C ARG A 122 -3.91 17.67 3.50
N ILE A 123 -3.53 16.47 3.05
CA ILE A 123 -3.19 15.36 3.95
C ILE A 123 -1.94 15.70 4.74
N ARG A 124 -0.90 16.22 4.10
CA ARG A 124 0.38 16.61 4.72
C ARG A 124 0.18 17.63 5.84
N VAL A 125 -0.61 18.68 5.58
CA VAL A 125 -0.92 19.73 6.57
C VAL A 125 -1.67 19.17 7.78
N ALA A 126 -2.60 18.22 7.56
CA ALA A 126 -3.36 17.60 8.64
C ALA A 126 -2.48 16.70 9.52
N VAL A 127 -1.63 15.87 8.90
CA VAL A 127 -0.82 14.85 9.59
C VAL A 127 0.42 15.45 10.27
N LYS A 128 0.88 16.63 9.84
CA LYS A 128 2.06 17.33 10.39
C LYS A 128 3.29 16.42 10.48
N PRO A 129 3.88 15.98 9.35
CA PRO A 129 5.07 15.14 9.35
C PRO A 129 6.19 15.73 10.21
N GLU A 130 6.72 14.92 11.13
CA GLU A 130 7.84 15.30 11.99
C GLU A 130 9.13 15.35 11.16
N ARG A 131 9.34 16.50 10.49
CA ARG A 131 10.54 16.92 9.73
C ARG A 131 10.70 16.32 8.32
N GLU A 132 10.88 17.23 7.35
CA GLU A 132 11.39 16.99 6.00
C GLU A 132 12.92 16.98 5.97
#